data_AF-A0A6I9Z7P5-F1
#
_entry.id   AF-A0A6I9Z7P5-F1
#
_cell.length_a   1.000
_cell.length_b   1.000
_cell.length_c   1.000
_cell.angle_alpha   90.00
_cell.angle_beta   90.00
_cell.angle_gamma   90.00
#
_symmetry.space_group_name_H-M   'P 1'
#
loop_
_entity.id
_entity.type
_entity.pdbx_description
1 polymer ?
#
loop_
_entity_poly.entity_id
_entity_poly.type
_entity_poly.pdbx_seq_one_letter_code
_entity_poly.pdbx_strand_id
1 'polypeptide(L)'
;MPGSMAGPLGKENIIAGRVIKYSLKSQYSVGPHIFQRLSAGKKMLKEILKYFVLGYRYVILDIPLLFESKMLTRFMKHTVVVYCDPQVQLSRLMHRNGLTQTEAEARIFAQMPLAQKVKLADHVIDNSGDAETTKKQVLKLHTELEKSLEYLMVRLLAIGATVGVGGLIYFLVQQLV
;
A
#
# COMPACT_ATOMS: atom_id res chain seq x y z
N MET A 1 -28.45 21.10 8.48
CA MET A 1 -27.11 21.65 8.18
C MET A 1 -26.27 21.60 9.44
N PRO A 2 -25.09 20.97 9.38
CA PRO A 2 -23.84 21.61 9.75
C PRO A 2 -22.73 21.22 8.74
N GLY A 3 -21.66 21.95 8.47
CA GLY A 3 -20.92 22.92 9.24
C GLY A 3 -19.45 22.70 8.85
N SER A 4 -18.96 23.57 7.96
CA SER A 4 -17.60 23.60 7.40
C SER A 4 -16.52 23.54 8.47
N MET A 5 -15.62 22.54 8.38
CA MET A 5 -14.23 22.59 8.89
C MET A 5 -13.37 21.54 8.17
N ALA A 6 -12.94 21.84 6.94
CA ALA A 6 -11.88 21.09 6.26
C ALA A 6 -10.57 21.89 6.36
N GLY A 7 -9.63 21.42 7.18
CA GLY A 7 -8.25 21.90 7.14
C GLY A 7 -7.53 21.39 5.88
N PRO A 8 -6.57 22.15 5.33
CA PRO A 8 -5.94 21.82 4.05
C PRO A 8 -5.16 20.49 4.12
N LEU A 9 -5.31 19.68 3.07
CA LEU A 9 -4.55 18.46 2.81
C LEU A 9 -3.05 18.80 2.71
N GLY A 10 -2.31 18.60 3.81
CA GLY A 10 -0.88 18.85 3.88
C GLY A 10 -0.10 17.99 2.88
N LYS A 11 0.45 18.63 1.84
CA LYS A 11 1.31 18.06 0.78
C LYS A 11 2.56 17.35 1.31
N GLU A 12 2.87 17.49 2.59
CA GLU A 12 4.05 16.98 3.29
C GLU A 12 4.08 15.46 3.51
N ASN A 13 2.99 14.75 3.20
CA ASN A 13 2.84 13.33 3.51
C ASN A 13 2.99 12.37 2.33
N ILE A 14 3.21 12.88 1.12
CA ILE A 14 3.26 12.06 -0.11
C ILE A 14 4.67 12.13 -0.70
N ILE A 15 5.30 10.97 -0.84
CA ILE A 15 6.73 10.84 -1.15
C ILE A 15 6.86 10.05 -2.43
N ALA A 16 7.51 10.62 -3.43
CA ALA A 16 7.82 9.92 -4.66
C ALA A 16 8.56 8.61 -4.36
N GLY A 17 8.06 7.50 -4.90
CA GLY A 17 8.59 6.16 -4.65
C GLY A 17 8.16 5.51 -3.33
N ARG A 18 7.15 6.04 -2.62
CA ARG A 18 6.46 5.35 -1.52
C ARG A 18 5.00 5.12 -1.88
N VAL A 19 4.51 3.90 -1.66
CA VAL A 19 3.09 3.58 -1.79
C VAL A 19 2.31 4.43 -0.77
N ILE A 20 1.21 5.03 -1.23
CA ILE A 20 0.49 6.12 -0.55
C ILE A 20 -0.03 5.78 0.85
N LYS A 21 0.21 6.74 1.76
CA LYS A 21 -0.60 7.10 2.93
C LYS A 21 -1.99 7.57 2.50
N TYR A 22 -3.00 6.70 2.57
CA TYR A 22 -4.38 7.17 2.54
C TYR A 22 -4.87 7.50 3.94
N SER A 23 -4.92 8.81 4.20
CA SER A 23 -5.72 9.38 5.27
C SER A 23 -7.03 9.88 4.66
N LEU A 24 -8.00 8.98 4.45
CA LEU A 24 -9.42 9.36 4.41
C LEU A 24 -10.00 9.31 5.83
N LYS A 25 -9.24 9.82 6.82
CA LYS A 25 -9.64 9.72 8.24
C LYS A 25 -10.67 10.79 8.67
N SER A 26 -11.27 11.56 7.76
CA SER A 26 -12.12 12.69 8.21
C SER A 26 -13.37 13.03 7.40
N GLN A 27 -13.75 12.32 6.32
CA GLN A 27 -14.96 12.77 5.61
C GLN A 27 -15.82 11.72 4.91
N TYR A 28 -15.42 10.46 4.84
CA TYR A 28 -16.29 9.39 4.35
C TYR A 28 -16.02 8.14 5.18
N SER A 29 -17.05 7.55 5.77
CA SER A 29 -16.96 6.29 6.52
C SER A 29 -16.53 5.16 5.59
N VAL A 30 -15.23 5.00 5.40
CA VAL A 30 -14.61 3.82 4.79
C VAL A 30 -13.83 3.15 5.91
N GLY A 31 -14.07 1.86 6.15
CA GLY A 31 -13.64 1.12 7.34
C GLY A 31 -12.12 1.14 7.63
N PRO A 32 -11.65 0.52 8.72
CA PRO A 32 -10.30 0.72 9.25
C PRO A 32 -9.23 0.06 8.36
N HIS A 33 -8.78 0.79 7.34
CA HIS A 33 -7.63 0.41 6.51
C HIS A 33 -6.34 0.80 7.26
N ILE A 34 -5.66 -0.19 7.83
CA ILE A 34 -4.46 0.03 8.65
C ILE A 34 -3.27 0.45 7.77
N PHE A 35 -2.71 1.62 8.11
CA PHE A 35 -1.49 2.16 7.55
C PHE A 35 -0.36 1.97 8.58
N GLN A 36 0.49 0.96 8.40
CA GLN A 36 1.62 0.73 9.29
C GLN A 36 2.91 0.60 8.46
N ARG A 37 3.90 1.44 8.77
CA ARG A 37 5.27 1.33 8.23
C ARG A 37 5.87 0.05 8.80
N LEU A 38 5.68 -1.05 8.09
CA LEU A 38 6.10 -2.36 8.52
C LEU A 38 7.42 -2.67 7.85
N SER A 39 8.49 -2.68 8.65
CA SER A 39 9.72 -3.38 8.28
C SER A 39 9.37 -4.85 8.10
N ALA A 40 9.79 -5.42 6.96
CA ALA A 40 9.56 -6.82 6.60
C ALA A 40 9.86 -7.74 7.80
N GLY A 41 8.85 -8.44 8.29
CA GLY A 41 8.96 -9.23 9.51
C GLY A 41 7.63 -9.83 9.96
N LYS A 42 7.67 -10.63 11.02
CA LYS A 42 6.52 -11.38 11.57
C LYS A 42 5.30 -10.49 11.86
N LYS A 43 5.51 -9.22 12.22
CA LYS A 43 4.43 -8.24 12.49
C LYS A 43 3.61 -7.91 11.24
N MET A 44 4.25 -7.82 10.07
CA MET A 44 3.55 -7.56 8.82
C MET A 44 2.64 -8.71 8.43
N LEU A 45 3.15 -9.94 8.49
CA LEU A 45 2.38 -11.14 8.17
C LEU A 45 1.16 -11.29 9.11
N LYS A 46 1.34 -10.98 10.39
CA LYS A 46 0.26 -11.00 11.39
C LYS A 46 -0.86 -10.03 11.02
N GLU A 47 -0.54 -8.80 10.63
CA GLU A 47 -1.54 -7.81 10.22
C GLU A 47 -2.23 -8.22 8.91
N ILE A 48 -1.48 -8.70 7.91
CA ILE A 48 -2.06 -9.21 6.66
C ILE A 48 -3.06 -10.32 6.95
N LEU A 49 -2.66 -11.32 7.75
CA LEU A 49 -3.53 -12.44 8.11
C LEU A 49 -4.78 -11.96 8.88
N LYS A 50 -4.61 -11.04 9.82
CA LYS A 50 -5.72 -10.45 10.58
C LYS A 50 -6.76 -9.82 9.64
N TYR A 51 -6.35 -8.96 8.71
CA TYR A 51 -7.31 -8.32 7.79
C TYR A 51 -7.89 -9.29 6.77
N PHE A 52 -7.13 -10.30 6.35
CA PHE A 52 -7.65 -11.38 5.54
C PHE A 52 -8.81 -12.11 6.23
N VAL A 53 -8.63 -12.49 7.50
CA VAL A 53 -9.67 -13.15 8.32
C VAL A 53 -10.86 -12.21 8.58
N LEU A 54 -10.61 -10.92 8.83
CA LEU A 54 -11.66 -9.93 9.08
C LEU A 54 -12.52 -9.59 7.85
N GLY A 55 -12.25 -10.17 6.68
CA GLY A 55 -13.11 -9.96 5.53
C GLY A 55 -12.65 -8.85 4.59
N TYR A 56 -11.50 -8.22 4.80
CA TYR A 56 -11.02 -7.16 3.90
C TYR A 56 -10.69 -7.73 2.51
N ARG A 57 -11.00 -6.93 1.48
CA ARG A 57 -10.80 -7.31 0.07
C ARG A 57 -9.35 -7.16 -0.35
N TYR A 58 -8.66 -6.16 0.19
CA TYR A 58 -7.24 -5.93 -0.05
C TYR A 58 -6.60 -5.19 1.14
N VAL A 59 -5.27 -5.19 1.19
CA VAL A 59 -4.44 -4.46 2.16
C VAL A 59 -3.40 -3.63 1.42
N ILE A 60 -3.06 -2.45 1.93
CA ILE A 60 -2.04 -1.58 1.36
C ILE A 60 -0.79 -1.67 2.24
N LEU A 61 0.36 -1.95 1.62
CA LEU A 61 1.65 -2.02 2.30
C LEU A 61 2.54 -0.85 1.82
N ASP A 62 2.95 0.02 2.76
CA ASP A 62 3.93 1.09 2.48
C ASP A 62 5.36 0.56 2.65
N ILE A 63 6.00 0.24 1.52
CA ILE A 63 7.34 -0.34 1.46
C ILE A 63 8.26 0.57 0.61
N PRO A 64 9.13 1.39 1.23
CA PRO A 64 9.96 2.36 0.51
C PRO A 64 10.98 1.77 -0.49
N LEU A 65 11.46 0.54 -0.22
CA LEU A 65 12.48 -0.16 -1.01
C LEU A 65 11.91 -1.41 -1.71
N LEU A 66 10.64 -1.34 -2.11
CA LEU A 66 9.93 -2.49 -2.68
C LEU A 66 10.65 -3.05 -3.91
N PHE A 67 10.99 -2.19 -4.87
CA PHE A 67 11.58 -2.60 -6.16
C PHE A 67 13.07 -2.92 -6.04
N GLU A 68 13.77 -2.31 -5.09
CA GLU A 68 15.18 -2.54 -4.81
C GLU A 68 15.40 -3.93 -4.19
N SER A 69 14.52 -4.33 -3.26
CA SER A 69 14.63 -5.62 -2.57
C SER A 69 14.20 -6.81 -3.42
N LYS A 70 13.35 -6.61 -4.45
CA LYS A 70 12.77 -7.62 -5.38
C LYS A 70 12.05 -8.82 -4.75
N MET A 71 12.23 -9.08 -3.47
CA MET A 71 11.74 -10.26 -2.76
C MET A 71 10.24 -10.15 -2.50
N LEU A 72 9.80 -8.97 -2.04
CA LEU A 72 8.40 -8.73 -1.70
C LEU A 72 7.53 -8.44 -2.93
N THR A 73 8.11 -7.89 -3.99
CA THR A 73 7.38 -7.55 -5.23
C THR A 73 6.66 -8.76 -5.82
N ARG A 74 7.26 -9.97 -5.74
CA ARG A 74 6.66 -11.22 -6.24
C ARG A 74 5.42 -11.66 -5.47
N PHE A 75 5.26 -11.20 -4.24
CA PHE A 75 4.10 -11.50 -3.40
C PHE A 75 3.01 -10.43 -3.52
N MET A 76 3.30 -9.31 -4.20
CA MET A 76 2.34 -8.23 -4.42
C MET A 76 1.58 -8.49 -5.71
N LYS A 77 0.25 -8.43 -5.63
CA LYS A 77 -0.61 -8.54 -6.81
C LYS A 77 -0.71 -7.22 -7.58
N HIS A 78 -0.66 -6.10 -6.85
CA HIS A 78 -0.63 -4.77 -7.41
C HIS A 78 0.48 -3.96 -6.75
N THR A 79 1.18 -3.18 -7.55
CA THR A 79 2.22 -2.25 -7.16
C THR A 79 1.83 -0.85 -7.60
N VAL A 80 1.95 0.12 -6.68
CA VAL A 80 1.53 1.50 -6.92
C VAL A 80 2.72 2.41 -6.68
N VAL A 81 3.13 3.17 -7.70
CA VAL A 81 4.17 4.19 -7.56
C VAL A 81 3.53 5.56 -7.53
N VAL A 82 3.93 6.35 -6.55
CA VAL A 82 3.60 7.77 -6.52
C VAL A 82 4.70 8.51 -7.22
N TYR A 83 4.34 9.20 -8.28
CA TYR A 83 5.23 10.03 -9.06
C TYR A 83 5.11 11.49 -8.59
N CYS A 84 6.22 12.22 -8.60
CA CYS A 84 6.21 13.67 -8.66
C CYS A 84 7.47 14.14 -9.37
N ASP A 85 7.44 15.36 -9.89
CA ASP A 85 8.59 15.92 -10.60
C ASP A 85 9.84 15.97 -9.72
N PRO A 86 11.05 15.72 -10.28
CA PRO A 86 12.29 15.65 -9.50
C PRO A 86 12.54 16.90 -8.65
N GLN A 87 12.23 18.08 -9.19
CA GLN A 87 12.38 19.35 -8.48
C GLN A 87 11.42 19.46 -7.28
N VAL A 88 10.18 19.01 -7.47
CA VAL A 88 9.17 18.96 -6.40
C VAL A 88 9.53 17.92 -5.35
N GLN A 89 10.07 16.76 -5.77
CA GLN A 89 10.56 15.71 -4.88
C GLN A 89 11.69 16.23 -3.99
N LEU A 90 12.68 16.90 -4.59
CA LEU A 90 13.84 17.47 -3.90
C LEU A 90 13.39 18.53 -2.89
N SER A 91 12.61 19.52 -3.33
CA SER A 91 12.10 20.60 -2.49
C SER A 91 11.31 20.07 -1.28
N ARG A 92 10.39 19.12 -1.51
CA ARG A 92 9.60 18.51 -0.42
C ARG A 92 10.47 17.68 0.53
N LEU A 93 11.48 16.98 0.01
CA LEU A 93 12.39 16.18 0.84
C LEU A 93 13.23 17.08 1.74
N MET A 94 13.79 18.16 1.20
CA MET A 94 14.53 19.17 1.95
C MET A 94 13.66 19.79 3.05
N HIS A 95 12.49 20.31 2.68
CA HIS A 95 11.60 21.00 3.62
C HIS A 95 11.14 20.10 4.77
N ARG A 96 10.74 18.85 4.46
CA ARG A 96 10.24 17.91 5.49
C ARG A 96 11.34 17.43 6.44
N ASN A 97 12.54 17.21 5.93
CA ASN A 97 13.62 16.58 6.71
C ASN A 97 14.69 17.57 7.19
N GLY A 98 14.57 18.86 6.86
CA GLY A 98 15.58 19.87 7.18
C GLY A 98 16.93 19.60 6.53
N LEU A 99 16.94 19.01 5.32
CA LEU A 99 18.16 18.61 4.62
C LEU A 99 18.68 19.73 3.72
N THR A 100 19.99 19.80 3.58
CA THR A 100 20.63 20.55 2.50
C THR A 100 20.30 19.92 1.14
N GLN A 101 20.48 20.68 0.06
CA GLN A 101 20.25 20.17 -1.29
C GLN A 101 21.10 18.93 -1.59
N THR A 102 22.40 18.99 -1.28
CA THR A 102 23.34 17.88 -1.51
C THR A 102 22.95 16.61 -0.75
N GLU A 103 22.51 16.73 0.50
CA GLU A 103 22.06 15.59 1.30
C GLU A 103 20.75 14.98 0.75
N ALA A 104 19.82 15.83 0.32
CA ALA A 104 18.56 15.39 -0.26
C ALA A 104 18.79 14.68 -1.61
N GLU A 105 19.65 15.24 -2.46
CA GLU A 105 20.09 14.63 -3.73
C GLU A 105 20.77 13.29 -3.49
N ALA A 106 21.77 13.23 -2.60
CA ALA A 106 22.46 11.99 -2.26
C ALA A 106 21.47 10.90 -1.81
N ARG A 107 20.44 11.27 -1.03
CA ARG A 107 19.41 10.34 -0.56
C ARG A 107 18.45 9.89 -1.65
N ILE A 108 18.16 10.74 -2.64
CA ILE A 108 17.37 10.38 -3.82
C ILE A 108 18.18 9.43 -4.70
N PHE A 109 19.44 9.75 -4.96
CA PHE A 109 20.34 8.94 -5.81
C PHE A 109 20.73 7.60 -5.18
N ALA A 110 20.69 7.47 -3.86
CA ALA A 110 20.90 6.19 -3.17
C ALA A 110 19.79 5.16 -3.44
N GLN A 111 18.65 5.57 -4.03
CA GLN A 111 17.53 4.70 -4.35
C GLN A 111 17.39 4.49 -5.86
N MET A 112 16.58 3.51 -6.25
CA MET A 112 16.25 3.32 -7.66
C MET A 112 15.56 4.59 -8.21
N PRO A 113 15.97 5.09 -9.40
CA PRO A 113 15.35 6.26 -10.01
C PRO A 113 13.84 6.11 -10.14
N LEU A 114 13.10 7.19 -9.85
CA LEU A 114 11.65 7.17 -9.87
C LEU A 114 11.07 6.75 -11.23
N ALA A 115 11.69 7.22 -12.32
CA ALA A 115 11.31 6.83 -13.67
C ALA A 115 11.45 5.30 -13.93
N GLN A 116 12.39 4.63 -13.27
CA GLN A 116 12.51 3.17 -13.33
C GLN A 116 11.40 2.50 -12.51
N LYS A 117 11.10 3.01 -11.30
CA LYS A 117 9.99 2.50 -10.48
C LYS A 117 8.65 2.59 -11.22
N VAL A 118 8.40 3.70 -11.91
CA VAL A 118 7.21 3.91 -12.75
C VAL A 118 7.06 2.81 -13.82
N LYS A 119 8.15 2.40 -14.46
CA LYS A 119 8.13 1.32 -15.47
C LYS A 119 7.85 -0.07 -14.88
N LEU A 120 8.11 -0.25 -13.59
CA LEU A 120 7.92 -1.53 -12.89
C LEU A 120 6.56 -1.62 -12.17
N ALA A 121 5.83 -0.52 -12.09
CA ALA A 121 4.59 -0.44 -11.33
C ALA A 121 3.38 -0.80 -12.18
N ASP A 122 2.41 -1.48 -11.57
CA ASP A 122 1.10 -1.73 -12.20
C ASP A 122 0.28 -0.45 -12.30
N HIS A 123 0.43 0.43 -11.31
CA HIS A 123 -0.32 1.68 -11.19
C HIS A 123 0.60 2.85 -10.85
N VAL A 124 0.31 4.00 -11.43
CA VAL A 124 1.05 5.24 -11.18
C VAL A 124 0.08 6.32 -10.75
N ILE A 125 0.38 6.99 -9.64
CA ILE A 125 -0.37 8.15 -9.15
C ILE A 125 0.52 9.37 -9.27
N ASP A 126 0.14 10.31 -10.11
CA ASP A 126 0.84 11.57 -10.27
C ASP A 126 0.44 12.55 -9.15
N ASN A 127 1.46 13.00 -8.40
CA ASN A 127 1.36 13.97 -7.31
C ASN A 127 2.24 15.22 -7.56
N SER A 128 2.55 15.51 -8.83
CA SER A 128 3.12 16.78 -9.27
C SER A 128 2.10 17.92 -9.19
N GLY A 129 0.82 17.64 -9.43
CA GLY A 129 -0.27 18.62 -9.46
C GLY A 129 -0.83 19.04 -8.09
N ASP A 130 -2.10 19.45 -8.08
CA ASP A 130 -2.85 19.80 -6.88
C ASP A 130 -3.35 18.56 -6.11
N ALA A 131 -3.76 18.75 -4.85
CA ALA A 131 -4.17 17.63 -4.00
C ALA A 131 -5.49 16.99 -4.45
N GLU A 132 -6.38 17.73 -5.11
CA GLU A 132 -7.67 17.22 -5.59
C GLU A 132 -7.48 16.31 -6.81
N THR A 133 -6.57 16.64 -7.73
CA THR A 133 -6.24 15.75 -8.86
C THR A 133 -5.60 14.45 -8.38
N THR A 134 -4.66 14.50 -7.43
CA THR A 134 -4.13 13.29 -6.79
C THR A 134 -5.27 12.47 -6.17
N LYS A 135 -6.13 13.10 -5.36
CA LYS A 135 -7.27 12.43 -4.70
C LYS A 135 -8.26 11.77 -5.68
N LYS A 136 -8.46 12.32 -6.87
CA LYS A 136 -9.29 11.67 -7.90
C LYS A 136 -8.65 10.40 -8.44
N GLN A 137 -7.35 10.41 -8.74
CA GLN A 137 -6.61 9.22 -9.21
C GLN A 137 -6.65 8.09 -8.18
N VAL A 138 -6.46 8.47 -6.93
CA VAL A 138 -6.56 7.63 -5.74
C VAL A 138 -7.92 6.92 -5.65
N LEU A 139 -9.02 7.69 -5.75
CA LEU A 139 -10.37 7.16 -5.61
C LEU A 139 -10.75 6.26 -6.79
N LYS A 140 -10.27 6.61 -7.99
CA LYS A 140 -10.41 5.76 -9.17
C LYS A 140 -9.74 4.40 -8.94
N LEU A 141 -8.47 4.39 -8.52
CA LEU A 141 -7.74 3.16 -8.22
C LEU A 141 -8.41 2.36 -7.09
N HIS A 142 -8.85 3.03 -6.02
CA HIS A 142 -9.58 2.36 -4.94
C HIS A 142 -10.83 1.64 -5.46
N THR A 143 -11.62 2.29 -6.30
CA THR A 143 -12.84 1.72 -6.89
C THR A 143 -12.53 0.51 -7.78
N GLU A 144 -11.43 0.58 -8.56
CA GLU A 144 -10.98 -0.53 -9.40
C GLU A 144 -10.54 -1.74 -8.56
N LEU A 145 -9.71 -1.52 -7.53
CA LEU A 145 -9.26 -2.55 -6.61
C LEU A 145 -10.42 -3.13 -5.80
N GLU A 146 -11.38 -2.30 -5.40
CA GLU A 146 -12.55 -2.75 -4.67
C GLU A 146 -13.43 -3.62 -5.55
N LYS A 147 -13.65 -3.29 -6.82
CA LYS A 147 -14.46 -4.14 -7.70
C LYS A 147 -13.81 -5.49 -8.03
N SER A 148 -12.48 -5.60 -7.86
CA SER A 148 -11.77 -6.85 -8.10
C SER A 148 -12.34 -8.00 -7.24
N LEU A 149 -12.48 -9.17 -7.88
CA LEU A 149 -12.90 -10.42 -7.24
C LEU A 149 -11.72 -11.38 -7.02
N GLU A 150 -10.50 -10.92 -7.28
CA GLU A 150 -9.29 -11.75 -7.24
C GLU A 150 -9.01 -12.33 -5.85
N TYR A 151 -9.44 -11.62 -4.79
CA TYR A 151 -9.32 -12.10 -3.41
C TYR A 151 -10.14 -13.37 -3.13
N LEU A 152 -11.19 -13.66 -3.92
CA LEU A 152 -12.03 -14.84 -3.73
C LEU A 152 -11.25 -16.13 -3.99
N MET A 153 -10.37 -16.15 -5.00
CA MET A 153 -9.56 -17.34 -5.29
C MET A 153 -8.63 -17.69 -4.14
N VAL A 154 -7.96 -16.70 -3.55
CA VAL A 154 -7.09 -16.89 -2.38
C VAL A 154 -7.88 -17.43 -1.19
N ARG A 155 -9.13 -16.96 -1.01
CA ARG A 155 -10.02 -17.45 0.05
C ARG A 155 -10.49 -18.87 -0.19
N LEU A 156 -10.90 -19.21 -1.40
CA LEU A 156 -11.30 -20.57 -1.74
C LEU A 156 -10.15 -21.56 -1.52
N LEU A 157 -8.93 -21.19 -1.90
CA LEU A 157 -7.73 -21.99 -1.61
C LEU A 157 -7.49 -22.14 -0.11
N ALA A 158 -7.61 -21.06 0.67
CA ALA A 158 -7.43 -21.11 2.12
C ALA A 158 -8.49 -21.97 2.81
N ILE A 159 -9.76 -21.84 2.41
CA ILE A 159 -10.87 -22.67 2.91
C ILE A 159 -10.64 -24.14 2.54
N GLY A 160 -10.32 -24.41 1.27
CA GLY A 160 -10.04 -25.76 0.78
C GLY A 160 -8.89 -26.42 1.53
N ALA A 161 -7.79 -25.70 1.77
CA ALA A 161 -6.68 -26.20 2.58
C ALA A 161 -7.11 -26.51 4.02
N THR A 162 -7.92 -25.64 4.64
CA THR A 162 -8.41 -25.82 6.02
C THR A 162 -9.32 -27.05 6.13
N VAL A 163 -10.27 -27.20 5.20
CA VAL A 163 -11.18 -28.35 5.15
C VAL A 163 -10.42 -29.64 4.86
N GLY A 164 -9.47 -29.61 3.91
CA GLY A 164 -8.65 -30.77 3.56
C GLY A 164 -7.80 -31.27 4.72
N VAL A 165 -7.12 -30.36 5.44
CA VAL A 165 -6.35 -30.72 6.64
C VAL A 165 -7.26 -31.28 7.73
N GLY A 166 -8.42 -30.64 7.98
CA GLY A 166 -9.39 -31.13 8.96
C GLY A 166 -9.92 -32.53 8.62
N GLY A 167 -10.25 -32.77 7.35
CA GLY A 167 -10.70 -34.08 6.87
C GLY A 167 -9.63 -35.17 6.99
N LEU A 168 -8.36 -34.83 6.70
CA LEU A 168 -7.24 -35.75 6.88
C LEU A 168 -7.06 -36.13 8.35
N ILE A 169 -7.10 -35.15 9.26
CA ILE A 169 -7.00 -35.40 10.70
C ILE A 169 -8.15 -36.31 11.16
N TYR A 170 -9.38 -36.02 10.74
CA TYR A 170 -10.55 -36.84 11.07
C TYR A 170 -10.39 -38.29 10.59
N PHE A 171 -9.94 -38.49 9.35
CA PHE A 171 -9.69 -39.82 8.80
C PHE A 171 -8.62 -40.59 9.58
N LEU A 172 -7.52 -39.94 9.96
CA LEU A 172 -6.45 -40.57 10.75
C LEU A 172 -6.92 -40.95 12.16
N VAL A 173 -7.76 -40.12 12.79
CA VAL A 173 -8.36 -40.43 14.10
C VAL A 173 -9.26 -41.66 14.00
N GLN A 174 -10.06 -41.79 12.94
CA GLN A 174 -10.91 -42.97 12.69
C GLN A 174 -10.12 -44.27 12.43
N GLN A 175 -8.86 -44.18 11.97
CA GLN A 175 -8.00 -45.36 11.79
C GLN A 175 -7.29 -45.79 13.09
N LEU A 176 -7.27 -44.92 14.10
CA LEU A 176 -6.63 -45.15 15.41
C LEU A 176 -7.61 -45.59 16.51
N VAL A 177 -8.91 -45.42 16.29
CA VAL A 177 -10.01 -45.85 17.18
C VAL A 177 -10.57 -47.16 16.66
#